data_AF-A0A1E1WWW7-F1
#
_entry.id   AF-A0A1E1WWW7-F1
#
_cell.length_a   1.000
_cell.length_b   1.000
_cell.length_c   1.000
_cell.angle_alpha   90.00
_cell.angle_beta   90.00
_cell.angle_gamma   90.00
#
_symmetry.space_group_name_H-M   'P 1'
#
loop_
_entity.id
_entity.type
_entity.pdbx_description
1 polymer ?
#
loop_
_entity_poly.entity_id
_entity_poly.type
_entity_poly.pdbx_seq_one_letter_code
_entity_poly.pdbx_strand_id
1 'polypeptide(L)'
;GVKWRPTRFAGDSARRYACSLCGVISGTRIILPCMHALCETCTTGSDHDDAGRVCPLDQEIFQEEECGKVRLNIEKVNSLKAYCWN
;
A
#
# COMPACT_ATOMS: atom_id res chain seq x y z
N GLY A 1 -18.94 10.23 9.36
CA GLY A 1 -17.94 9.14 9.27
C GLY A 1 -17.99 8.55 7.88
N VAL A 2 -16.84 8.37 7.24
CA VAL A 2 -16.76 7.77 5.90
C VAL A 2 -17.09 6.27 6.01
N LYS A 3 -18.13 5.82 5.31
CA LYS A 3 -18.48 4.39 5.22
C LYS A 3 -17.66 3.75 4.13
N TRP A 4 -16.38 3.49 4.42
CA TRP A 4 -15.58 2.60 3.60
C TRP A 4 -16.20 1.22 3.65
N ARG A 5 -16.41 0.62 2.49
CA ARG A 5 -16.90 -0.74 2.36
C ARG A 5 -15.82 -1.51 1.56
N PRO A 6 -15.38 -2.69 2.02
CA PRO A 6 -14.27 -3.40 1.41
C PRO A 6 -14.68 -4.01 0.06
N THR A 7 -14.01 -3.60 -1.01
CA THR A 7 -14.20 -4.16 -2.36
C THR A 7 -13.39 -5.45 -2.51
N ARG A 8 -14.06 -6.55 -2.85
CA ARG A 8 -13.37 -7.84 -3.12
C ARG A 8 -12.95 -7.87 -4.58
N PHE A 9 -11.66 -7.92 -4.85
CA PHE A 9 -11.14 -8.07 -6.20
C PHE A 9 -11.14 -9.55 -6.64
N ALA A 10 -11.43 -9.79 -7.91
CA ALA A 10 -11.58 -11.13 -8.50
C ALA A 10 -10.25 -11.79 -8.93
N GLY A 11 -9.10 -11.20 -8.59
CA GLY A 11 -7.79 -11.76 -8.95
C GLY A 11 -6.65 -11.34 -8.01
N ASP A 12 -5.60 -12.17 -8.00
CA ASP A 12 -4.38 -11.95 -7.21
C ASP A 12 -3.57 -10.72 -7.63
N SER A 13 -3.78 -10.24 -8.86
CA SER A 13 -3.14 -9.03 -9.37
C SER A 13 -3.44 -7.82 -8.49
N ALA A 14 -4.66 -7.70 -7.97
CA ALA A 14 -5.05 -6.60 -7.09
C ALA A 14 -4.35 -6.65 -5.72
N ARG A 15 -4.03 -7.84 -5.20
CA ARG A 15 -3.31 -7.98 -3.91
C ARG A 15 -1.90 -7.40 -3.99
N ARG A 16 -1.21 -7.58 -5.11
CA ARG A 16 0.10 -6.94 -5.38
C ARG A 16 0.00 -5.42 -5.42
N TYR A 17 -1.20 -4.92 -5.68
CA TYR A 17 -1.57 -3.52 -5.70
C TYR A 17 -2.36 -3.10 -4.47
N ALA A 18 -2.36 -3.85 -3.36
CA ALA A 18 -2.95 -3.44 -2.08
C ALA A 18 -1.87 -3.08 -1.04
N CYS A 19 -2.12 -2.07 -0.21
CA CYS A 19 -1.20 -1.69 0.85
C CYS A 19 -1.11 -2.85 1.84
N SER A 20 0.09 -3.29 2.22
CA SER A 20 0.30 -4.40 3.14
C SER A 20 -0.28 -4.12 4.53
N LEU A 21 -0.38 -2.84 4.93
CA LEU A 21 -0.93 -2.43 6.23
C LEU A 21 -2.47 -2.25 6.19
N CYS A 22 -2.98 -1.41 5.30
CA CYS A 22 -4.40 -1.01 5.30
C CYS A 22 -5.25 -1.64 4.18
N GLY A 23 -4.64 -2.40 3.26
CA GLY A 23 -5.33 -3.05 2.14
C GLY A 23 -5.76 -2.11 1.00
N VAL A 24 -5.57 -0.80 1.12
CA VAL A 24 -6.01 0.18 0.12
C VAL A 24 -5.12 0.11 -1.14
N ILE A 25 -5.77 0.18 -2.31
CA ILE A 25 -5.11 0.34 -3.61
C ILE A 25 -4.96 1.84 -3.89
N SER A 26 -3.80 2.42 -3.55
CA SER A 26 -3.44 3.80 -3.89
C SER A 26 -2.73 3.88 -5.25
N GLY A 27 -2.88 5.02 -5.94
CA GLY A 27 -2.19 5.28 -7.21
C GLY A 27 -0.66 5.26 -7.09
N THR A 28 -0.14 5.48 -5.89
CA THR A 28 1.29 5.44 -5.62
C THR A 28 1.56 4.57 -4.40
N ARG A 29 2.64 3.79 -4.46
CA ARG A 29 3.11 2.91 -3.40
C ARG A 29 4.59 3.06 -3.19
N ILE A 30 4.99 2.78 -1.96
CA ILE A 30 6.37 2.70 -1.53
C ILE A 30 6.65 1.24 -1.20
N ILE A 31 7.62 0.65 -1.88
CA ILE A 31 8.13 -0.69 -1.64
C ILE A 31 9.33 -0.54 -0.72
N LEU A 32 9.20 -1.07 0.48
CA LEU A 32 10.25 -1.04 1.49
C LEU A 32 11.31 -2.10 1.17
N PRO A 33 12.54 -1.96 1.70
CA PRO A 33 13.60 -2.97 1.55
C PRO A 33 13.19 -4.36 2.07
N CYS A 34 12.30 -4.43 3.06
CA CYS A 34 11.70 -5.66 3.57
C CYS A 34 10.61 -6.28 2.65
N MET A 35 10.47 -5.78 1.42
CA MET A 35 9.49 -6.21 0.41
C MET A 35 8.01 -5.92 0.72
N HIS A 36 7.72 -5.20 1.80
CA HIS A 36 6.37 -4.71 2.09
C HIS A 36 6.01 -3.49 1.24
N ALA A 37 4.75 -3.42 0.79
CA ALA A 37 4.25 -2.33 -0.05
C ALA A 37 3.27 -1.45 0.72
N LEU A 38 3.64 -0.20 1.02
CA LEU A 38 2.79 0.75 1.74
C LEU A 38 2.22 1.82 0.79
N CYS A 39 1.05 2.36 1.12
CA CYS A 39 0.57 3.59 0.49
C CYS A 39 1.30 4.80 1.06
N GLU A 40 1.25 5.93 0.36
CA GLU A 40 1.94 7.17 0.79
C GLU A 40 1.52 7.58 2.21
N THR A 41 0.22 7.51 2.54
CA THR A 41 -0.29 7.83 3.89
C THR A 41 0.28 6.92 4.98
N CYS A 42 0.34 5.60 4.74
CA CYS A 42 0.90 4.67 5.72
C CYS A 42 2.42 4.81 5.83
N THR A 43 3.10 5.18 4.75
CA THR A 43 4.55 5.42 4.76
C THR A 43 4.88 6.65 5.59
N THR A 44 4.16 7.76 5.41
CA THR A 44 4.33 8.96 6.24
C THR A 44 4.00 8.69 7.72
N GLY A 45 3.00 7.83 7.99
CA GLY A 45 2.69 7.40 9.35
C GLY A 45 3.71 6.42 9.96
N SER A 46 4.75 6.02 9.21
CA SER A 46 5.83 5.14 9.69
C SER A 46 7.05 5.94 10.20
N ASP A 47 6.99 7.27 10.19
CA ASP A 47 7.99 8.13 10.83
C ASP A 47 7.95 7.89 12.35
N HIS A 48 9.09 7.55 12.93
CA HIS A 48 9.27 7.37 14.36
C HIS A 48 10.19 8.48 14.89
N ASP A 49 9.72 9.26 15.87
CA ASP A 49 10.34 10.52 16.34
C ASP A 49 11.84 10.40 16.69
N ASP A 50 12.31 9.24 17.16
CA ASP A 50 13.69 9.03 17.64
C ASP A 50 14.52 8.00 16.84
N ALA A 51 13.94 7.27 15.88
CA ALA A 51 14.59 6.09 15.27
C ALA A 51 14.62 6.08 13.73
N GLY A 52 14.11 7.12 13.08
CA GLY A 52 13.89 7.14 11.64
C GLY A 52 12.59 6.41 11.27
N ARG A 53 12.51 5.88 10.04
CA ARG A 53 11.30 5.18 9.60
C ARG A 53 11.38 3.70 9.90
N VAL A 54 10.30 3.17 10.45
CA VAL A 54 10.20 1.77 10.86
C VAL A 54 9.02 1.13 10.17
N CYS A 55 9.25 -0.01 9.53
CA CYS A 55 8.17 -0.74 8.88
C CYS A 55 7.15 -1.19 9.92
N PRO A 56 5.86 -0.88 9.78
CA PRO A 56 4.84 -1.19 10.78
C PRO A 56 4.46 -2.69 10.82
N LEU A 57 5.04 -3.52 9.95
CA LEU A 57 4.70 -4.95 9.80
C LEU A 57 5.74 -5.86 10.45
N ASP A 58 7.02 -5.55 10.28
CA ASP A 58 8.16 -6.35 10.76
C ASP A 58 9.12 -5.56 11.67
N GLN A 59 8.89 -4.25 11.85
CA GLN A 59 9.72 -3.34 12.66
C GLN A 59 11.14 -3.14 12.12
N GLU A 60 11.39 -3.46 10.86
CA GLU A 60 12.67 -3.17 10.22
C GLU A 60 12.81 -1.67 9.96
N ILE A 61 13.97 -1.11 10.32
CA ILE A 61 14.31 0.29 10.04
C ILE A 61 14.64 0.41 8.55
N PHE A 62 14.16 1.48 7.91
CA PHE A 62 14.42 1.74 6.51
C PHE A 62 14.66 3.23 6.24
N GLN A 63 15.43 3.52 5.19
CA GLN A 63 15.60 4.89 4.69
C GLN A 63 14.72 5.15 3.46
N GLU A 64 14.38 6.42 3.19
CA GLU A 64 13.53 6.77 2.04
C GLU A 64 14.20 6.42 0.71
N GLU A 65 15.53 6.56 0.67
CA GLU A 65 16.38 6.35 -0.49
C GLU A 65 16.45 4.87 -0.90
N GLU A 66 16.28 3.97 0.07
CA GLU A 66 16.25 2.52 -0.13
C GLU A 66 14.87 2.05 -0.61
N CYS A 67 13.86 2.93 -0.60
CA CYS A 67 12.50 2.58 -0.96
C CYS A 67 12.22 2.74 -2.46
N GLY A 68 11.60 1.73 -3.06
CA GLY A 68 11.12 1.78 -4.44
C GLY A 68 9.77 2.47 -4.55
N LYS A 69 9.64 3.51 -5.38
CA LYS A 69 8.34 4.15 -5.65
C LYS A 69 7.66 3.53 -6.87
N VAL A 70 6.52 2.88 -6.65
CA VAL A 70 5.71 2.27 -7.72
C VAL A 70 4.45 3.10 -7.95
N ARG A 71 4.31 3.64 -9.16
CA ARG A 71 3.07 4.30 -9.60
C ARG A 71 2.20 3.31 -10.37
N LEU A 72 0.96 3.18 -9.93
CA LEU A 72 -0.07 2.44 -10.64
C LEU A 72 -0.70 3.35 -11.69
N ASN A 73 -0.66 2.89 -12.94
CA ASN A 73 -1.44 3.52 -14.00
C ASN A 73 -2.93 3.38 -13.66
N ILE A 74 -3.65 4.50 -13.70
CA ILE A 74 -5.11 4.56 -13.51
C ILE A 74 -5.84 3.58 -14.44
N GLU A 75 -5.38 3.42 -15.68
CA GLU A 75 -5.97 2.44 -16.61
C GLU A 75 -5.87 1.01 -16.08
N LYS A 76 -4.77 0.68 -15.41
CA LYS A 76 -4.55 -0.63 -14.81
C LYS A 76 -5.41 -0.83 -13.57
N VAL A 77 -5.59 0.20 -12.75
CA VAL A 77 -6.52 0.18 -11.61
C VAL A 77 -7.95 -0.03 -12.11
N ASN A 78 -8.38 0.71 -13.15
CA ASN A 78 -9.71 0.56 -13.74
C ASN A 78 -9.93 -0.82 -14.38
N SER A 79 -8.86 -1.48 -14.84
CA SER A 79 -8.95 -2.86 -15.35
C SER A 79 -9.14 -3.92 -14.26
N LEU A 80 -8.96 -3.58 -12.97
CA LEU A 80 -9.12 -4.53 -11.88
C LEU A 80 -10.59 -4.91 -11.72
N LYS A 81 -10.90 -6.18 -11.94
CA LYS A 81 -12.25 -6.71 -11.74
C LYS A 81 -12.53 -6.84 -10.25
N ALA A 82 -13.67 -6.30 -9.83
CA ALA A 82 -14.19 -6.43 -8.48
C ALA A 82 -15.54 -7.15 -8.50
N TYR A 83 -15.83 -7.90 -7.45
CA TYR A 83 -17.16 -8.42 -7.21
C TYR A 83 -18.07 -7.26 -6.78
N CYS A 84 -19.26 -7.22 -7.39
CA CYS A 84 -20.35 -6.40 -6.90
C CYS A 84 -20.69 -6.83 -5.47
N TRP A 85 -21.10 -5.88 -4.62
CA TRP A 85 -21.61 -6.22 -3.28
C TRP A 85 -23.04 -6.77 -3.28
N ASN A 86 -23.69 -6.81 -4.44
CA ASN A 86 -25.04 -7.35 -4.65
C ASN A 86 -24.98 -8.58 -5.55
#